data_AF-A0A367HXT8-F1
#
_entry.id   AF-A0A367HXT8-F1
#
_cell.length_a   1.000
_cell.length_b   1.000
_cell.length_c   1.000
_cell.angle_alpha   90.00
_cell.angle_beta   90.00
_cell.angle_gamma   90.00
#
_symmetry.space_group_name_H-M   'P 1'
#
loop_
_entity.id
_entity.type
_entity.pdbx_description
1 polymer ?
#
loop_
_entity_poly.entity_id
_entity_poly.type
_entity_poly.pdbx_seq_one_letter_code
_entity_poly.pdbx_strand_id
1 'polypeptide(L)'
;MTSHPIPENHNHWWLTCGKWRRLHAIPGTAISRDEMRDAIDECVLLPARAACRLRRAWDYPGLGSRFGRRRCTACCQAIEIPNGHGTPANNPARTETP
;
A
#
# COMPACT_ATOMS: atom_id res chain seq x y z
N MET A 1 12.13 -3.48 -2.98
CA MET A 1 11.01 -2.53 -3.10
C MET A 1 9.72 -3.28 -3.29
N THR A 2 8.73 -3.05 -2.43
CA THR A 2 7.55 -3.93 -2.36
C THR A 2 6.30 -3.21 -1.86
N SER A 3 5.14 -3.69 -2.29
CA SER A 3 3.81 -3.34 -1.78
C SER A 3 3.22 -4.42 -0.86
N HIS A 4 3.99 -5.46 -0.53
CA HIS A 4 3.59 -6.56 0.35
C HIS A 4 3.52 -6.11 1.83
N PRO A 5 2.75 -6.81 2.68
CA PRO A 5 2.61 -6.51 4.09
C PRO A 5 3.82 -7.05 4.85
N ILE A 6 4.92 -6.32 4.76
CA ILE A 6 6.15 -6.54 5.54
C ILE A 6 6.28 -5.49 6.64
N PRO A 7 7.13 -5.68 7.66
CA PRO A 7 7.30 -4.72 8.75
C PRO A 7 7.60 -3.30 8.28
N GLU A 8 8.43 -3.14 7.24
CA GLU A 8 8.82 -1.87 6.65
C GLU A 8 7.67 -1.16 5.93
N ASN A 9 6.61 -1.89 5.58
CA ASN A 9 5.35 -1.36 5.07
C ASN A 9 4.27 -1.27 6.17
N HIS A 10 4.68 -1.38 7.43
CA HIS A 10 3.82 -1.42 8.61
C HIS A 10 2.81 -2.58 8.58
N ASN A 11 3.20 -3.73 8.01
CA ASN A 11 2.33 -4.91 7.83
C ASN A 11 1.06 -4.62 7.01
N HIS A 12 1.12 -3.63 6.10
CA HIS A 12 0.03 -3.29 5.18
C HIS A 12 0.42 -3.55 3.73
N TRP A 13 -0.56 -3.98 2.95
CA TRP A 13 -0.51 -3.87 1.51
C TRP A 13 -0.60 -2.41 1.09
N TRP A 14 0.25 -1.97 0.17
CA TRP A 14 0.18 -0.62 -0.39
C TRP A 14 -0.33 -0.66 -1.82
N LEU A 15 -1.64 -0.50 -1.97
CA LEU A 15 -2.38 -0.75 -3.21
C LEU A 15 -2.96 0.52 -3.83
N THR A 16 -3.45 0.41 -5.06
CA THR A 16 -4.09 1.51 -5.78
C THR A 16 -5.50 1.14 -6.21
N CYS A 17 -6.35 2.12 -6.47
CA CYS A 17 -7.65 1.89 -7.10
C CYS A 17 -7.80 2.81 -8.33
N GLY A 18 -8.02 2.23 -9.51
CA GLY A 18 -8.40 2.93 -10.75
C GLY A 18 -7.55 4.15 -11.15
N LYS A 19 -8.22 5.16 -11.72
CA LYS A 19 -7.71 6.30 -12.52
C LYS A 19 -6.91 7.36 -11.74
N TRP A 20 -5.95 6.93 -10.91
CA TRP A 20 -4.97 7.73 -10.11
C TRP A 20 -5.53 8.24 -8.75
N ARG A 21 -4.78 8.42 -7.65
CA ARG A 21 -3.54 9.20 -7.50
C ARG A 21 -2.77 8.93 -6.20
N ARG A 22 -3.12 7.90 -5.41
CA ARG A 22 -2.42 7.61 -4.14
C ARG A 22 -2.27 6.12 -3.86
N LEU A 23 -1.24 5.77 -3.08
CA LEU A 23 -1.07 4.45 -2.46
C LEU A 23 -1.87 4.42 -1.16
N HIS A 24 -2.70 3.42 -0.97
CA HIS A 24 -3.49 3.22 0.24
C HIS A 24 -2.95 2.02 1.02
N ALA A 25 -2.94 2.13 2.34
CA ALA A 25 -2.59 1.03 3.24
C ALA A 25 -3.83 0.16 3.47
N ILE A 26 -3.75 -1.12 3.12
CA ILE A 26 -4.78 -2.14 3.36
C ILE A 26 -4.17 -3.14 4.35
N PRO A 27 -4.83 -3.48 5.48
CA PRO A 27 -4.25 -4.38 6.48
C PRO A 27 -3.76 -5.69 5.85
N GLY A 28 -2.59 -6.18 6.25
CA GLY A 28 -2.01 -7.41 5.71
C GLY A 28 -2.90 -8.64 5.87
N THR A 29 -3.77 -8.64 6.88
CA THR A 29 -4.77 -9.70 7.14
C THR A 29 -6.03 -9.59 6.30
N ALA A 30 -6.24 -8.47 5.58
CA ALA A 30 -7.44 -8.26 4.78
C ALA A 30 -7.39 -8.92 3.40
N ILE A 31 -6.19 -9.29 2.94
CA ILE A 31 -5.93 -9.96 1.67
C ILE A 31 -4.77 -10.93 1.90
N SER A 32 -4.99 -12.22 1.64
CA SER A 32 -3.93 -13.23 1.71
C SER A 32 -2.94 -13.08 0.54
N ARG A 33 -1.77 -13.70 0.68
CA ARG A 33 -0.75 -13.68 -0.37
C ARG A 33 -1.24 -14.39 -1.64
N ASP A 34 -1.93 -15.52 -1.49
CA ASP A 34 -2.44 -16.30 -2.62
C ASP A 34 -3.55 -15.54 -3.35
N GLU A 35 -4.51 -14.94 -2.64
CA GLU A 35 -5.54 -14.09 -3.26
C GLU A 35 -4.93 -12.93 -4.07
N MET A 36 -3.89 -12.29 -3.55
CA MET A 36 -3.20 -11.23 -4.28
C MET A 36 -2.47 -11.76 -5.52
N ARG A 37 -1.82 -12.92 -5.43
CA ARG A 37 -1.15 -13.55 -6.58
C ARG A 37 -2.17 -13.86 -7.67
N ASP A 38 -3.23 -14.56 -7.31
CA ASP A 38 -4.25 -15.01 -8.25
C ASP A 38 -4.94 -13.79 -8.90
N ALA A 39 -5.19 -12.71 -8.13
CA ALA A 39 -5.74 -11.47 -8.67
C ALA A 39 -4.83 -10.76 -9.69
N ILE A 40 -3.51 -10.79 -9.47
CA ILE A 40 -2.54 -10.26 -10.43
C ILE A 40 -2.55 -11.10 -11.70
N ASP A 41 -2.52 -12.43 -11.58
CA ASP A 41 -2.49 -13.34 -12.72
C ASP A 41 -3.77 -13.25 -13.57
N GLU A 42 -4.93 -13.11 -12.93
CA GLU A 42 -6.23 -12.97 -13.60
C GLU A 42 -6.58 -11.52 -14.00
N CYS A 43 -5.73 -10.54 -13.68
CA CYS A 43 -5.98 -9.12 -13.91
C CYS A 43 -7.29 -8.60 -13.28
N VAL A 44 -7.63 -9.08 -12.08
CA VAL A 44 -8.85 -8.70 -11.35
C VAL A 44 -8.52 -7.82 -10.14
N LEU A 45 -9.51 -7.03 -9.72
CA LEU A 45 -9.39 -6.13 -8.57
C LEU A 45 -9.91 -6.80 -7.30
N LEU A 46 -9.18 -6.67 -6.19
CA LEU A 46 -9.59 -7.25 -4.91
C LEU A 46 -10.42 -6.28 -4.07
N PRO A 47 -11.63 -6.65 -3.63
CA PRO A 47 -12.42 -5.81 -2.73
C PRO A 47 -11.82 -5.82 -1.33
N ALA A 48 -11.45 -4.65 -0.81
CA ALA A 48 -10.97 -4.53 0.57
C ALA A 48 -11.25 -3.15 1.16
N ARG A 49 -11.06 -3.03 2.47
CA ARG A 49 -11.12 -1.77 3.20
C ARG A 49 -9.70 -1.30 3.53
N ALA A 50 -9.36 -0.08 3.12
CA ALA A 50 -8.11 0.58 3.51
C ALA A 50 -8.16 1.07 4.97
N ALA A 51 -7.01 1.37 5.56
CA ALA A 51 -6.87 1.95 6.90
C ALA A 51 -7.64 3.26 7.06
N CYS A 52 -7.77 4.06 6.00
CA CYS A 52 -8.61 5.27 5.98
C CYS A 52 -10.12 4.99 5.90
N ARG A 53 -10.54 3.73 6.08
CA ARG A 53 -11.92 3.21 6.01
C ARG A 53 -12.56 3.19 4.61
N LEU A 54 -11.86 3.67 3.58
CA LEU A 54 -12.32 3.61 2.19
C LEU A 54 -12.47 2.15 1.72
N ARG A 55 -13.66 1.80 1.21
CA ARG A 55 -13.97 0.50 0.60
C ARG A 55 -13.99 0.63 -0.92
N ARG A 56 -13.10 -0.08 -1.60
CA ARG A 56 -12.96 -0.11 -3.06
C ARG A 56 -12.42 -1.47 -3.51
N ALA A 57 -12.40 -1.66 -4.82
CA ALA A 57 -11.62 -2.71 -5.46
C ALA A 57 -10.19 -2.18 -5.71
N TRP A 58 -9.20 -2.97 -5.35
CA TRP A 58 -7.78 -2.60 -5.30
C TRP A 58 -6.97 -3.40 -6.30
N ASP A 59 -5.96 -2.74 -6.85
CA ASP A 59 -5.00 -3.26 -7.81
C ASP A 59 -3.59 -3.21 -7.22
N TYR A 60 -2.78 -4.20 -7.58
CA TYR A 60 -1.36 -4.22 -7.24
C TYR A 60 -0.62 -3.16 -8.07
N PRO A 61 0.10 -2.21 -7.44
CA PRO A 61 0.70 -1.12 -8.19
C PRO A 61 1.89 -1.59 -9.03
N GLY A 62 1.91 -1.16 -10.28
CA GLY A 62 3.10 -1.22 -11.13
C GLY A 62 4.31 -0.50 -10.52
N LEU A 63 5.50 -0.80 -11.05
CA LEU A 63 6.79 -0.34 -10.50
C LEU A 63 6.84 1.19 -10.27
N GLY A 64 6.52 2.01 -11.27
CA GLY A 64 6.55 3.48 -11.12
C GLY A 64 5.63 4.03 -10.02
N SER A 65 4.47 3.39 -9.80
CA SER A 65 3.56 3.78 -8.72
C SER A 65 4.15 3.46 -7.34
N ARG A 66 4.91 2.37 -7.21
CA ARG A 66 5.56 1.98 -5.95
C ARG A 66 6.66 2.96 -5.52
N PHE A 67 7.28 3.68 -6.45
CA PHE A 67 8.30 4.70 -6.17
C PHE A 67 7.70 6.10 -5.99
N GLY A 68 6.88 6.53 -6.95
CA GLY A 68 6.58 7.95 -7.13
C GLY A 68 5.20 8.37 -6.70
N ARG A 69 4.27 7.44 -6.44
CA ARG A 69 2.89 7.81 -6.13
C ARG A 69 2.77 8.27 -4.68
N ARG A 70 2.06 9.37 -4.44
CA ARG A 70 1.79 9.88 -3.07
C ARG A 70 1.09 8.83 -2.23
N ARG A 71 1.47 8.69 -0.96
CA ARG A 71 0.69 7.92 0.02
C ARG A 71 -0.60 8.68 0.34
N CYS A 72 -1.66 7.94 0.63
CA CYS A 72 -2.91 8.52 1.11
C CYS A 72 -2.70 9.09 2.51
N THR A 73 -2.87 10.40 2.68
CA THR A 73 -2.70 11.09 3.97
C THR A 73 -3.57 10.53 5.08
N ALA A 74 -4.83 10.18 4.78
CA ALA A 74 -5.70 9.57 5.77
C ALA A 74 -5.25 8.16 6.17
N CYS A 75 -4.64 7.38 5.25
CA CYS A 75 -4.03 6.10 5.60
C CYS A 75 -2.79 6.31 6.48
N CYS A 76 -1.92 7.26 6.11
CA CYS A 76 -0.73 7.61 6.90
C CYS A 76 -1.09 8.03 8.32
N GLN A 77 -2.09 8.89 8.50
CA GLN A 77 -2.60 9.29 9.81
C GLN A 77 -3.19 8.11 10.60
N ALA A 78 -3.99 7.25 9.94
CA ALA A 78 -4.63 6.12 10.60
C ALA A 78 -3.66 5.04 11.10
N ILE A 79 -2.46 4.96 10.52
CA ILE A 79 -1.41 4.01 10.93
C ILE A 79 -0.19 4.72 11.55
N GLU A 80 -0.33 6.01 11.87
CA GLU A 80 0.65 6.82 12.59
C GLU A 80 2.03 6.94 11.92
N ILE A 81 2.04 7.10 10.60
CA ILE A 81 3.28 7.30 9.82
C ILE A 81 3.29 8.65 9.11
N PRO A 82 4.48 9.20 8.78
CA PRO A 82 4.56 10.41 7.99
C PRO A 82 3.97 10.21 6.58
N ASN A 83 3.50 11.31 6.00
CA ASN A 83 3.15 11.38 4.58
C ASN A 83 4.39 11.13 3.70
N GLY A 84 4.21 10.81 2.42
CA GLY A 84 5.35 10.68 1.50
C GLY A 84 4.97 10.13 0.14
N HIS A 85 5.99 9.76 -0.65
CA HIS A 85 5.84 9.14 -1.96
C HIS A 85 6.37 7.71 -1.92
N GLY A 86 5.77 6.86 -2.73
CA GLY A 86 6.08 5.44 -2.77
C GLY A 86 5.61 4.69 -1.53
N THR A 87 5.91 3.39 -1.50
CA THR A 87 5.64 2.56 -0.32
C THR A 87 6.58 2.95 0.83
N PRO A 88 6.15 2.84 2.10
CA PRO A 88 6.99 3.19 3.25
C PRO A 88 8.35 2.48 3.25
N ALA A 89 8.41 1.23 2.78
CA ALA A 89 9.66 0.47 2.65
C ALA A 89 10.75 1.15 1.77
N ASN A 90 10.39 2.16 0.97
CA ASN A 90 11.33 2.87 0.11
C ASN A 90 11.89 4.14 0.78
N ASN A 91 11.26 4.58 1.86
CA ASN A 91 11.73 5.65 2.71
C ASN A 91 11.92 5.07 4.11
N PRO A 92 12.93 4.20 4.33
CA PRO A 92 13.28 3.86 5.69
C PRO A 92 13.48 5.20 6.41
N ALA A 93 12.76 5.42 7.51
CA ALA A 93 13.01 6.58 8.34
C ALA A 93 14.52 6.67 8.50
N ARG A 94 15.13 7.83 8.17
CA ARG A 94 16.54 8.03 8.49
C ARG A 94 16.62 7.83 9.99
N THR A 95 17.09 6.66 10.41
CA THR A 95 17.61 6.45 11.74
C THR A 95 18.76 7.43 11.81
N GLU A 96 18.52 8.56 12.47
CA GLU A 96 19.58 9.44 12.93
C GLU A 96 20.44 8.57 13.84
N THR A 97 21.59 8.15 13.33
CA THR A 97 22.65 7.55 14.15
C THR A 97 23.16 8.66 15.08
N PRO A 98 23.27 8.42 16.40
CA PRO A 98 23.84 9.38 17.34
C PRO A 98 25.30 9.72 17.01
#